data_AF-A0A934W0U1-F1
#
_entry.id   AF-A0A934W0U1-F1
#
_cell.length_a   1.000
_cell.length_b   1.000
_cell.length_c   1.000
_cell.angle_alpha   90.00
_cell.angle_beta   90.00
_cell.angle_gamma   90.00
#
_symmetry.space_group_name_H-M   'P 1'
#
loop_
_entity.id
_entity.type
_entity.pdbx_description
1 polymer ?
#
loop_
_entity_poly.entity_id
_entity_poly.type
_entity_poly.pdbx_seq_one_letter_code
_entity_poly.pdbx_strand_id
1 'polypeptide(L)'
;MLIEPRFDHIDPQSCRAMWCNVLSFAWEDALDPPRVLNWRQVNETRKWFGSPDFFRVCQWAGVDADDFLSRYQAALDSTAAYRSHRRTGIAA
;
A
#
# COMPACT_ATOMS: atom_id res chain seq x y z
N MET A 1 -11.68 21.73 26.57
CA MET A 1 -10.75 22.54 25.76
C MET A 1 -9.43 21.79 25.76
N LEU A 2 -9.17 20.98 24.73
CA LEU A 2 -7.91 20.25 24.63
C LEU A 2 -6.89 21.22 24.03
N ILE A 3 -5.82 21.48 24.79
CA ILE A 3 -4.66 22.23 24.31
C ILE A 3 -4.01 21.32 23.26
N GLU A 4 -4.19 21.62 21.99
CA GLU A 4 -3.45 20.94 20.94
C GLU A 4 -1.96 21.29 21.13
N PRO A 5 -1.08 20.31 21.37
CA PRO A 5 0.34 20.58 21.36
C PRO A 5 0.73 21.06 19.96
N ARG A 6 1.05 22.35 19.85
CA ARG A 6 1.58 22.93 18.63
C ARG A 6 3.06 22.59 18.54
N PHE A 7 3.36 21.50 17.86
CA PHE A 7 4.72 21.18 17.47
C PHE A 7 5.10 22.09 16.29
N ASP A 8 5.42 23.37 16.59
CA ASP A 8 5.68 24.41 15.57
C ASP A 8 6.86 24.07 14.63
N HIS A 9 7.70 23.11 15.01
CA HIS A 9 8.83 22.61 14.22
C HIS A 9 8.49 21.41 13.33
N ILE A 10 7.28 20.85 13.43
CA ILE A 10 6.82 19.73 12.62
C ILE A 10 5.92 20.27 11.51
N ASP A 11 6.39 20.18 10.28
CA ASP A 11 5.59 20.51 9.11
C ASP A 11 4.51 19.43 8.85
N PRO A 12 3.21 19.76 8.90
CA PRO A 12 2.15 18.80 8.65
C PRO A 12 2.20 18.18 7.25
N GLN A 13 2.75 18.90 6.25
CA GLN A 13 2.90 18.35 4.90
C GLN A 13 3.92 17.23 4.88
N SER A 14 5.04 17.39 5.59
CA SER A 14 6.06 16.36 5.76
C SER A 14 5.49 15.11 6.45
N CYS A 15 4.63 15.26 7.46
CA CYS A 15 3.93 14.13 8.07
C CYS A 15 3.03 13.39 7.06
N ARG A 16 2.24 14.12 6.27
CA ARG A 16 1.42 13.51 5.21
C ARG A 16 2.27 12.79 4.16
N ALA A 17 3.34 13.43 3.71
CA ALA A 17 4.26 12.85 2.73
C ALA A 17 4.89 11.55 3.23
N MET A 18 5.25 11.47 4.52
CA MET A 18 5.71 10.23 5.14
C MET A 18 4.67 9.12 5.03
N TRP A 19 3.40 9.40 5.35
CA TRP A 19 2.33 8.40 5.22
C TRP A 19 2.02 8.02 3.77
N CYS A 20 2.11 8.96 2.83
CA CYS A 20 2.06 8.66 1.40
C CYS A 20 3.17 7.70 0.97
N ASN A 21 4.39 7.87 1.49
CA ASN A 21 5.50 6.96 1.20
C ASN A 21 5.24 5.56 1.76
N VAL A 22 4.63 5.44 2.95
CA VAL A 22 4.23 4.12 3.49
C VAL A 22 3.24 3.42 2.56
N LEU A 23 2.25 4.13 2.04
CA LEU A 23 1.30 3.58 1.05
C LEU A 23 2.00 3.14 -0.23
N SER A 24 2.96 3.95 -0.73
CA SER A 24 3.75 3.63 -1.93
C SER A 24 4.59 2.36 -1.74
N PHE A 25 5.34 2.26 -0.63
CA PHE A 25 6.16 1.08 -0.36
C PHE A 25 5.32 -0.19 -0.19
N ALA A 26 4.22 -0.11 0.55
CA ALA A 26 3.33 -1.26 0.72
C ALA A 26 2.70 -1.71 -0.61
N TRP A 27 2.39 -0.76 -1.50
CA TRP A 27 1.88 -1.06 -2.84
C TRP A 27 2.91 -1.80 -3.68
N GLU A 28 4.14 -1.28 -3.74
CA GLU A 28 5.26 -1.91 -4.46
C GLU A 28 5.55 -3.31 -3.92
N ASP A 29 5.69 -3.45 -2.60
CA ASP A 29 5.95 -4.72 -1.92
C ASP A 29 4.86 -5.77 -2.20
N ALA A 30 3.61 -5.35 -2.38
CA ALA A 30 2.51 -6.26 -2.67
C ALA A 30 2.45 -6.71 -4.14
N LEU A 31 2.72 -5.81 -5.08
CA LEU A 31 2.58 -6.07 -6.53
C LEU A 31 3.87 -6.60 -7.16
N ASP A 32 4.99 -5.93 -6.91
CA ASP A 32 6.33 -6.25 -7.42
C ASP A 32 7.34 -6.39 -6.27
N PRO A 33 7.19 -7.45 -5.45
CA PRO A 33 8.01 -7.61 -4.25
C PRO A 33 9.50 -7.69 -4.58
N PRO A 34 10.36 -6.90 -3.94
CA PRO A 34 11.80 -7.01 -4.11
C PRO A 34 12.30 -8.38 -3.62
N ARG A 35 13.42 -8.85 -4.17
CA ARG A 35 13.99 -10.18 -3.86
C ARG A 35 14.31 -10.40 -2.37
N VAL A 36 14.44 -9.32 -1.60
CA VAL A 36 14.72 -9.37 -0.16
C VAL A 36 13.48 -9.75 0.67
N LEU A 37 12.27 -9.60 0.13
CA LEU A 37 11.05 -10.01 0.80
C LEU A 37 10.73 -11.48 0.53
N ASN A 38 10.46 -12.22 1.60
CA ASN A 38 9.96 -13.58 1.48
C ASN A 38 8.44 -13.60 1.26
N TRP A 39 7.92 -14.74 0.81
CA TRP A 39 6.50 -14.89 0.48
C TRP A 39 5.54 -14.59 1.65
N ARG A 40 5.97 -14.81 2.90
CA ARG A 40 5.14 -14.50 4.08
C ARG A 40 5.00 -12.99 4.24
N GLN A 41 6.10 -12.25 4.12
CA GLN A 41 6.08 -10.79 4.20
C GLN A 41 5.19 -10.20 3.12
N VAL A 42 5.32 -10.65 1.87
CA VAL A 42 4.44 -10.22 0.77
C VAL A 42 2.97 -10.49 1.07
N ASN A 43 2.66 -11.67 1.62
CA ASN A 43 1.29 -12.03 1.96
C ASN A 43 0.72 -11.20 3.10
N GLU A 44 1.52 -10.89 4.13
CA GLU A 44 1.11 -10.00 5.21
C GLU A 44 0.90 -8.56 4.70
N THR A 45 1.76 -8.06 3.81
CA THR A 45 1.54 -6.76 3.14
C THR A 45 0.24 -6.75 2.35
N ARG A 46 -0.09 -7.84 1.62
CA ARG A 46 -1.37 -7.94 0.90
C ARG A 46 -2.59 -7.94 1.82
N LYS A 47 -2.51 -8.63 2.96
CA LYS A 47 -3.59 -8.64 3.97
C LYS A 47 -3.76 -7.30 4.69
N TRP A 48 -2.72 -6.48 4.71
CA TRP A 48 -2.79 -5.16 5.32
C TRP A 48 -3.75 -4.23 4.56
N PHE A 49 -3.84 -4.36 3.23
CA PHE A 49 -4.83 -3.60 2.44
C PHE A 49 -6.26 -3.96 2.84
N GLY A 50 -7.06 -2.94 3.18
CA GLY A 50 -8.42 -3.13 3.72
C GLY A 50 -8.48 -3.44 5.22
N SER A 51 -7.34 -3.46 5.92
CA SER A 51 -7.31 -3.57 7.39
C SER A 51 -7.62 -2.22 8.08
N PRO A 52 -8.00 -2.20 9.36
CA PRO A 52 -8.18 -0.96 10.12
C PRO A 52 -6.96 -0.02 10.11
N ASP A 53 -5.75 -0.60 10.13
CA ASP A 53 -4.51 0.18 10.10
C ASP A 53 -4.28 0.83 8.73
N PHE A 54 -4.64 0.15 7.64
CA PHE A 54 -4.62 0.74 6.30
C PHE A 54 -5.54 1.97 6.21
N PHE A 55 -6.79 1.87 6.68
CA PHE A 55 -7.71 3.01 6.67
C PHE A 55 -7.18 4.19 7.49
N ARG A 56 -6.53 3.91 8.62
CA ARG A 56 -5.89 4.93 9.45
C ARG A 56 -4.72 5.61 8.75
N VAL A 57 -3.88 4.86 8.05
CA VAL A 57 -2.78 5.42 7.26
C VAL A 57 -3.30 6.27 6.09
N CYS A 58 -4.34 5.83 5.38
CA CYS A 58 -5.00 6.65 4.34
C CYS A 58 -5.53 7.97 4.92
N GLN A 59 -6.17 7.93 6.09
CA GLN A 59 -6.62 9.13 6.78
C GLN A 59 -5.45 10.09 7.09
N TRP A 60 -4.34 9.57 7.62
CA TRP A 60 -3.16 10.39 7.93
C TRP A 60 -2.42 10.90 6.69
N ALA A 61 -2.48 10.16 5.58
CA ALA A 61 -1.96 10.59 4.29
C ALA A 61 -2.86 11.63 3.60
N GLY A 62 -4.13 11.74 4.01
CA GLY A 62 -5.12 12.57 3.31
C GLY A 62 -5.56 11.95 1.98
N VAL A 63 -5.58 10.62 1.89
CA VAL A 63 -5.93 9.84 0.70
C VAL A 63 -7.29 9.17 0.93
N ASP A 64 -8.12 9.12 -0.11
CA ASP A 64 -9.36 8.34 -0.11
C ASP A 64 -9.03 6.84 -0.10
N ALA A 65 -9.38 6.18 1.00
CA ALA A 65 -9.05 4.77 1.21
C ALA A 65 -9.81 3.83 0.26
N ASP A 66 -11.05 4.16 -0.10
CA ASP A 66 -11.89 3.31 -0.95
C ASP A 66 -11.43 3.39 -2.41
N ASP A 67 -11.11 4.60 -2.91
CA ASP A 67 -10.51 4.77 -4.24
C ASP A 67 -9.14 4.07 -4.31
N PHE A 68 -8.30 4.25 -3.29
CA PHE A 68 -6.99 3.61 -3.24
C PHE A 68 -7.10 2.08 -3.25
N LEU A 69 -8.00 1.51 -2.43
CA LEU A 69 -8.20 0.06 -2.33
C LEU A 69 -8.78 -0.52 -3.64
N SER A 70 -9.70 0.19 -4.29
CA SER A 70 -10.25 -0.22 -5.57
C SER A 70 -9.17 -0.31 -6.66
N ARG A 71 -8.29 0.71 -6.74
CA ARG A 71 -7.16 0.69 -7.67
C ARG A 71 -6.18 -0.43 -7.36
N TYR A 72 -5.92 -0.68 -6.08
CA TYR A 72 -5.03 -1.76 -5.64
C TYR A 72 -5.54 -3.13 -6.08
N GLN A 73 -6.84 -3.39 -5.89
CA GLN A 73 -7.48 -4.64 -6.31
C GLN A 73 -7.39 -4.84 -7.84
N ALA A 74 -7.68 -3.80 -8.62
CA ALA A 74 -7.55 -3.85 -10.08
C ALA A 74 -6.12 -4.16 -10.54
N ALA A 75 -5.11 -3.60 -9.85
CA ALA A 75 -3.70 -3.85 -10.14
C ALA A 75 -3.26 -5.28 -9.77
N LEU A 76 -3.78 -5.83 -8.67
CA LEU A 76 -3.56 -7.22 -8.28
C LEU A 76 -4.11 -8.19 -9.32
N ASP A 77 -5.35 -7.98 -9.77
CA ASP A 77 -6.00 -8.85 -10.77
C ASP A 77 -5.24 -8.83 -12.10
N SER A 78 -4.80 -7.65 -12.53
CA SER A 78 -3.97 -7.48 -13.73
C SER A 78 -2.63 -8.23 -13.63
N THR A 79 -1.99 -8.17 -12.46
CA THR A 79 -0.73 -8.85 -12.19
C THR A 79 -0.90 -10.38 -12.15
N ALA A 80 -2.00 -10.85 -11.55
CA ALA A 80 -2.35 -12.27 -11.53
C ALA A 80 -2.61 -12.81 -12.93
N ALA A 81 -3.38 -12.08 -13.75
CA ALA A 81 -3.64 -12.42 -15.14
C ALA A 81 -2.34 -12.50 -15.97
N TYR A 82 -1.46 -11.52 -15.84
CA TYR A 82 -0.15 -11.53 -16.51
C TYR A 82 0.70 -12.75 -16.13
N ARG A 83 0.77 -13.08 -14.83
CA ARG A 83 1.53 -14.25 -14.34
C ARG A 83 0.94 -15.58 -14.84
N SER A 84 -0.38 -15.70 -14.92
CA SER A 84 -1.05 -16.88 -15.45
C SER A 84 -0.70 -17.10 -16.92
N HIS A 85 -0.81 -16.05 -17.75
CA HIS A 85 -0.49 -16.10 -19.17
C HIS A 85 0.97 -16.51 -19.44
N ARG A 86 1.92 -15.95 -18.68
CA ARG A 86 3.34 -16.30 -18.84
C ARG A 86 3.63 -17.76 -18.46
N ARG A 87 2.83 -18.35 -17.58
CA ARG A 87 3.00 -19.73 -17.11
C ARG A 87 2.46 -20.75 -18.12
N THR A 88 1.39 -20.41 -18.85
CA THR A 88 0.83 -21.24 -19.93
C THR A 88 1.65 -21.17 -21.23
N GLY A 89 2.39 -20.09 -21.47
CA GLY A 89 3.21 -19.92 -22.68
C GLY A 89 4.56 -20.67 -22.70
N ILE A 90 4.96 -21.33 -21.60
CA ILE A 90 6.21 -22.11 -21.53
C ILE A 90 5.95 -23.61 -21.87
N ALA A 91 4.70 -24.01 -22.07
CA ALA A 91 4.29 -25.40 -22.32
C ALA A 91 4.05 -25.74 -23.80
N ALA A 92 4.61 -24.98 -24.75
CA ALA A 92 4.49 -25.24 -26.19
C ALA A 92 5.86 -25.44 -26.85
#